data_AF-A0A1Y6C231-F1
#
_entry.id   AF-A0A1Y6C231-F1
#
_cell.length_a   1.000
_cell.length_b   1.000
_cell.length_c   1.000
_cell.angle_alpha   90.00
_cell.angle_beta   90.00
_cell.angle_gamma   90.00
#
_symmetry.space_group_name_H-M   'P 1'
#
loop_
_entity.id
_entity.type
_entity.pdbx_description
1 polymer ?
#
loop_
_entity_poly.entity_id
_entity_poly.type
_entity_poly.pdbx_seq_one_letter_code
_entity_poly.pdbx_strand_id
1 'polypeptide(L)'
;MTSKPLFEIENYYELLSLHRMLMEAKFNEDPNDLDISASPLASKITKRVVEALVEYDTQMKGESARERWINWLMISPKRREWAIAEKYAQKDRQFKSLNKGEKIQFVRDLFSPFEIQEEQVEHFIQSIVNY
;
A
#
# COMPACT_ATOMS: atom_id res chain seq x y z
N MET A 1 29.33 -7.99 14.07
CA MET A 1 28.68 -9.26 13.71
C MET A 1 27.47 -8.92 12.85
N THR A 2 27.49 -9.26 11.57
CA THR A 2 26.27 -9.20 10.74
C THR A 2 25.42 -10.41 11.12
N SER A 3 24.29 -10.16 11.79
CA SER A 3 23.33 -11.22 12.09
C SER A 3 22.81 -11.82 10.78
N LYS A 4 22.66 -13.15 10.74
CA LYS A 4 21.98 -13.83 9.62
C LYS A 4 20.59 -13.18 9.40
N PRO A 5 20.18 -12.92 8.15
CA PRO A 5 18.83 -12.40 7.90
C PRO A 5 17.77 -13.39 8.39
N LEU A 6 16.65 -12.87 8.91
CA LEU A 6 15.49 -13.68 9.32
C LEU A 6 14.75 -14.29 8.13
N PHE A 7 14.83 -13.65 6.96
CA PHE A 7 14.20 -14.06 5.71
C PHE A 7 15.04 -13.51 4.53
N GLU A 8 15.09 -14.25 3.43
CA GLU A 8 15.89 -13.92 2.24
C GLU A 8 15.06 -14.15 0.96
N ILE A 9 15.29 -13.29 -0.04
CA ILE A 9 14.71 -13.37 -1.39
C ILE A 9 15.88 -13.58 -2.34
N GLU A 10 15.88 -14.67 -3.09
CA GLU A 10 17.05 -15.10 -3.85
C GLU A 10 17.12 -14.48 -5.24
N ASN A 11 15.97 -14.09 -5.81
CA ASN A 11 15.89 -13.58 -7.18
C ASN A 11 14.72 -12.61 -7.40
N TYR A 12 14.77 -11.93 -8.54
CA TYR A 12 13.74 -10.96 -8.96
C TYR A 12 12.33 -11.56 -9.03
N TYR A 13 12.18 -12.81 -9.46
CA TYR A 13 10.87 -13.41 -9.63
C TYR A 13 10.21 -13.76 -8.29
N GLU A 14 10.99 -14.12 -7.28
CA GLU A 14 10.51 -14.25 -5.89
C GLU A 14 10.05 -12.89 -5.36
N LEU A 15 10.84 -11.83 -5.56
CA LEU A 15 10.47 -10.49 -5.14
C LEU A 15 9.17 -10.02 -5.81
N LEU A 16 9.04 -10.25 -7.13
CA LEU A 16 7.84 -9.92 -7.90
C LEU A 16 6.63 -10.75 -7.46
N SER A 17 6.83 -12.03 -7.13
CA SER A 17 5.76 -12.89 -6.62
C SER A 17 5.29 -12.43 -5.25
N LEU A 18 6.22 -12.08 -4.35
CA LEU A 18 5.90 -11.52 -3.04
C LEU A 18 5.13 -10.20 -3.17
N HIS A 19 5.54 -9.31 -4.08
CA HIS A 19 4.77 -8.10 -4.37
C HIS A 19 3.33 -8.42 -4.76
N ARG A 20 3.11 -9.34 -5.70
CA ARG A 20 1.75 -9.74 -6.12
C ARG A 20 0.92 -10.30 -4.97
N MET A 21 1.52 -11.15 -4.14
CA MET A 21 0.86 -11.71 -2.94
C MET A 21 0.46 -10.61 -1.96
N LEU A 22 1.33 -9.62 -1.71
CA LEU A 22 1.05 -8.51 -0.81
C LEU A 22 -0.01 -7.57 -1.36
N MET A 23 0.00 -7.30 -2.66
CA MET A 23 -1.06 -6.52 -3.32
C MET A 23 -2.42 -7.22 -3.21
N GLU A 24 -2.46 -8.53 -3.46
CA GLU A 24 -3.69 -9.31 -3.30
C GLU A 24 -4.17 -9.32 -1.85
N ALA A 25 -3.27 -9.49 -0.89
CA ALA A 25 -3.64 -9.51 0.53
C ALA A 25 -4.15 -8.14 1.02
N LYS A 26 -3.52 -7.03 0.60
CA LYS A 26 -3.92 -5.68 1.03
C LYS A 26 -5.17 -5.18 0.30
N PHE A 27 -5.34 -5.52 -0.97
CA PHE A 27 -6.41 -5.03 -1.83
C PHE A 27 -7.32 -6.16 -2.32
N ASN A 28 -7.68 -7.07 -1.40
CA ASN A 28 -8.70 -8.08 -1.63
C ASN A 28 -10.09 -7.41 -1.55
N GLU A 29 -11.02 -7.75 -2.44
CA GLU A 29 -12.38 -7.21 -2.37
C GLU A 29 -13.21 -7.79 -1.22
N ASP A 30 -12.88 -9.02 -0.81
CA ASP A 30 -13.57 -9.77 0.23
C ASP A 30 -12.56 -10.55 1.09
N PRO A 31 -11.78 -9.85 1.92
CA PRO A 31 -10.78 -10.49 2.77
C PRO A 31 -11.43 -11.31 3.88
N ASN A 32 -10.77 -12.40 4.27
CA ASN A 32 -11.07 -13.07 5.54
C ASN A 32 -10.47 -12.33 6.74
N ASP A 33 -9.34 -11.62 6.53
CA ASP A 33 -8.62 -10.87 7.55
C ASP A 33 -8.58 -9.38 7.18
N LEU A 34 -9.42 -8.59 7.88
CA LEU A 34 -9.53 -7.15 7.65
C LEU A 34 -8.32 -6.37 8.18
N ASP A 35 -7.54 -6.95 9.09
CA ASP A 35 -6.45 -6.24 9.76
C ASP A 35 -5.24 -6.07 8.82
N ILE A 36 -5.10 -6.89 7.78
CA ILE A 36 -3.99 -6.83 6.82
C ILE A 36 -3.99 -5.51 6.02
N SER A 37 -5.17 -5.06 5.58
CA SER A 37 -5.28 -3.93 4.63
C SER A 37 -4.82 -2.61 5.23
N ALA A 38 -5.14 -2.33 6.48
CA ALA A 38 -4.69 -1.11 7.18
C ALA A 38 -3.51 -1.35 8.12
N SER A 39 -2.99 -2.59 8.23
CA SER A 39 -1.89 -2.90 9.15
C SER A 39 -0.62 -2.09 8.83
N PRO A 40 -0.10 -1.30 9.78
CA PRO A 40 1.14 -0.56 9.59
C PRO A 40 2.35 -1.48 9.31
N LEU A 41 2.32 -2.71 9.82
CA LEU A 41 3.38 -3.70 9.57
C LEU A 41 3.31 -4.21 8.14
N ALA A 42 2.12 -4.58 7.67
CA ALA A 42 1.90 -5.01 6.29
C ALA A 42 2.29 -3.90 5.32
N SER A 43 1.88 -2.65 5.59
CA SER A 43 2.23 -1.48 4.78
C SER A 43 3.74 -1.25 4.69
N LYS A 44 4.46 -1.34 5.81
CA LYS A 44 5.93 -1.25 5.80
C LYS A 44 6.60 -2.40 5.04
N ILE A 45 6.05 -3.61 5.08
CA ILE A 45 6.56 -4.74 4.30
C ILE A 45 6.33 -4.49 2.81
N THR A 46 5.10 -4.16 2.42
CA THR A 46 4.74 -3.92 1.02
C THR A 46 5.51 -2.76 0.42
N LYS A 47 5.70 -1.66 1.16
CA LYS A 47 6.53 -0.53 0.71
C LYS A 47 7.97 -0.95 0.43
N ARG A 48 8.63 -1.65 1.37
CA ARG A 48 10.01 -2.13 1.18
C ARG A 48 10.15 -3.09 -0.01
N VAL A 49 9.18 -3.97 -0.21
CA VAL A 49 9.17 -4.91 -1.35
C VAL A 49 9.07 -4.15 -2.67
N VAL A 50 8.18 -3.16 -2.75
CA VAL A 50 8.06 -2.35 -3.97
C VAL A 50 9.29 -1.47 -4.19
N GLU A 51 9.83 -0.83 -3.15
CA GLU A 51 11.07 -0.06 -3.24
C GLU A 51 12.23 -0.90 -3.79
N ALA A 52 12.38 -2.15 -3.31
CA ALA A 52 13.38 -3.08 -3.83
C ALA A 52 13.15 -3.45 -5.31
N LEU A 53 11.89 -3.60 -5.75
CA LEU A 53 11.56 -3.80 -7.16
C LEU A 53 11.90 -2.58 -8.01
N VAL A 54 11.54 -1.37 -7.55
CA VAL A 54 11.87 -0.12 -8.25
C VAL A 54 13.37 0.00 -8.41
N GLU A 55 14.13 -0.22 -7.34
CA GLU A 55 15.59 -0.16 -7.36
C GLU A 55 16.18 -1.17 -8.35
N TYR A 56 15.77 -2.44 -8.26
CA TYR A 56 16.25 -3.49 -9.16
C TYR A 56 15.96 -3.17 -10.63
N ASP A 57 14.71 -2.78 -10.94
CA ASP A 57 14.32 -2.45 -12.32
C ASP A 57 15.02 -1.20 -12.83
N THR A 58 15.25 -0.20 -11.97
CA THR A 58 16.01 1.01 -12.34
C THR A 58 17.45 0.67 -12.67
N GLN A 59 18.09 -0.20 -11.88
CA GLN A 59 19.46 -0.66 -12.16
C GLN A 59 19.56 -1.45 -13.47
N MET A 60 18.56 -2.29 -13.77
CA MET A 60 18.58 -3.16 -14.95
C MET A 60 18.12 -2.48 -16.25
N LYS A 61 17.20 -1.51 -16.16
CA LYS A 61 16.47 -0.94 -17.31
C LYS A 61 16.57 0.59 -17.39
N GLY A 62 17.26 1.24 -16.45
CA GLY A 62 17.50 2.69 -16.41
C GLY A 62 16.28 3.51 -15.99
N GLU A 63 16.40 4.84 -16.14
CA GLU A 63 15.43 5.81 -15.61
C GLU A 63 14.00 5.63 -16.16
N SER A 64 13.86 5.14 -17.40
CA SER A 64 12.53 4.87 -17.97
C SER A 64 11.72 3.86 -17.13
N ALA A 65 12.39 2.91 -16.47
CA ALA A 65 11.73 1.96 -15.59
C ALA A 65 11.30 2.61 -14.28
N ARG A 66 12.14 3.50 -13.74
CA ARG A 66 11.82 4.29 -12.56
C ARG A 66 10.59 5.17 -12.79
N GLU A 67 10.52 5.87 -13.92
CA GLU A 67 9.37 6.69 -14.28
C GLU A 67 8.07 5.88 -14.38
N ARG A 68 8.11 4.68 -14.97
CA ARG A 68 6.95 3.77 -15.02
C ARG A 68 6.50 3.37 -13.61
N TRP A 69 7.43 3.08 -12.70
CA TRP A 69 7.13 2.77 -11.32
C TRP A 69 6.53 3.96 -10.57
N ILE A 70 7.11 5.16 -10.71
CA ILE A 70 6.54 6.39 -10.13
C ILE A 70 5.10 6.58 -10.61
N ASN A 71 4.85 6.46 -11.92
CA ASN A 71 3.51 6.58 -12.47
C ASN A 71 2.54 5.50 -11.93
N TRP A 72 3.00 4.26 -11.78
CA TRP A 72 2.19 3.18 -11.22
C TRP A 72 1.90 3.37 -9.72
N LEU A 73 2.83 3.95 -8.98
CA LEU A 73 2.71 4.22 -7.54
C LEU A 73 1.71 5.34 -7.24
N MET A 74 1.42 6.22 -8.18
CA MET A 74 0.42 7.26 -8.00
C MET A 74 -1.00 6.66 -7.99
N ILE A 75 -1.68 6.72 -6.84
CA ILE A 75 -3.07 6.30 -6.76
C ILE A 75 -3.99 7.40 -7.31
N SER A 76 -5.14 6.99 -7.86
CA SER A 76 -6.24 7.89 -8.16
C SER A 76 -7.58 7.28 -7.76
N PRO A 77 -8.63 8.10 -7.53
CA PRO A 77 -9.97 7.62 -7.21
C PRO A 77 -10.61 6.68 -8.24
N LYS A 78 -10.06 6.61 -9.47
CA LYS A 78 -10.55 5.71 -10.53
C LYS A 78 -10.00 4.29 -10.42
N ARG A 79 -8.99 4.05 -9.59
CA ARG A 79 -8.35 2.75 -9.46
C ARG A 79 -9.17 1.81 -8.60
N ARG A 80 -9.11 0.51 -8.93
CA ARG A 80 -9.76 -0.56 -8.16
C ARG A 80 -9.40 -0.50 -6.68
N GLU A 81 -8.12 -0.28 -6.39
CA GLU A 81 -7.58 -0.25 -5.02
C GLU A 81 -8.17 0.87 -4.17
N TRP A 82 -8.58 1.98 -4.80
CA TRP A 82 -9.29 3.07 -4.12
C TRP A 82 -10.69 2.65 -3.66
N ALA A 83 -11.49 2.09 -4.57
CA ALA A 83 -12.83 1.61 -4.25
C ALA A 83 -12.80 0.51 -3.17
N ILE A 84 -11.76 -0.31 -3.18
CA ILE A 84 -11.52 -1.31 -2.13
C ILE A 84 -11.24 -0.58 -0.81
N ALA A 85 -10.24 0.30 -0.75
CA ALA A 85 -9.92 1.07 0.44
C ALA A 85 -11.15 1.78 1.05
N GLU A 86 -12.01 2.39 0.23
CA GLU A 86 -13.25 3.01 0.70
C GLU A 86 -14.19 2.01 1.38
N LYS A 87 -14.43 0.85 0.76
CA LYS A 87 -15.26 -0.22 1.33
C LYS A 87 -14.71 -0.71 2.68
N TYR A 88 -13.40 -0.81 2.81
CA TYR A 88 -12.76 -1.19 4.07
C TYR A 88 -12.97 -0.12 5.14
N ALA A 89 -12.62 1.13 4.83
CA ALA A 89 -12.72 2.23 5.79
C ALA A 89 -14.17 2.49 6.24
N GLN A 90 -15.17 2.26 5.37
CA GLN A 90 -16.59 2.33 5.72
C GLN A 90 -17.04 1.21 6.69
N LYS A 91 -16.44 0.03 6.60
CA LYS A 91 -16.74 -1.11 7.49
C LYS A 91 -15.95 -1.08 8.79
N ASP A 92 -14.84 -0.33 8.82
CA ASP A 92 -14.01 -0.19 10.00
C ASP A 92 -14.73 0.60 11.11
N ARG A 93 -15.00 -0.09 12.22
CA ARG A 93 -15.76 0.48 13.35
C ARG A 93 -14.97 1.55 14.10
N GLN A 94 -13.65 1.52 14.04
CA GLN A 94 -12.78 2.41 14.79
C GLN A 94 -12.44 3.66 13.97
N PHE A 95 -12.45 3.59 12.65
CA PHE A 95 -12.07 4.70 11.77
C PHE A 95 -12.77 6.01 12.13
N LYS A 96 -14.09 5.99 12.36
CA LYS A 96 -14.85 7.20 12.73
C LYS A 96 -14.38 7.82 14.05
N SER A 97 -13.95 6.99 15.01
CA SER A 97 -13.48 7.41 16.34
C SER A 97 -12.05 7.92 16.37
N LEU A 98 -11.24 7.62 15.35
CA LEU A 98 -9.86 8.10 15.23
C LEU A 98 -9.80 9.63 15.16
N ASN A 99 -8.76 10.21 15.77
CA ASN A 99 -8.45 11.63 15.63
C ASN A 99 -7.91 11.96 14.21
N LYS A 100 -7.75 13.24 13.88
CA LYS A 100 -7.31 13.66 12.53
C LYS A 100 -5.96 13.02 12.13
N GLY A 101 -4.98 13.03 13.03
CA GLY A 101 -3.65 12.47 12.75
C GLY A 101 -3.69 10.96 12.55
N GLU A 102 -4.45 10.25 13.38
CA GLU A 102 -4.66 8.81 13.26
C GLU A 102 -5.39 8.45 11.96
N LYS A 103 -6.39 9.22 11.54
CA LYS A 103 -7.09 9.03 10.26
C LYS A 103 -6.14 9.18 9.07
N ILE A 104 -5.30 10.21 9.08
CA ILE A 104 -4.30 10.43 8.03
C ILE A 104 -3.35 9.23 7.96
N GLN A 105 -2.82 8.80 9.11
CA GLN A 105 -1.90 7.65 9.15
C GLN A 105 -2.58 6.37 8.69
N PHE A 106 -3.80 6.10 9.15
CA PHE A 106 -4.61 4.97 8.71
C PHE A 106 -4.79 4.96 7.19
N VAL A 107 -5.14 6.10 6.59
CA VAL A 107 -5.31 6.22 5.12
C VAL A 107 -3.99 5.93 4.40
N ARG A 108 -2.86 6.46 4.89
CA ARG A 108 -1.55 6.17 4.30
C ARG A 108 -1.17 4.70 4.39
N ASP A 109 -1.44 4.06 5.52
CA ASP A 109 -1.19 2.63 5.70
C ASP A 109 -2.12 1.81 4.79
N LEU A 110 -3.38 2.20 4.66
CA LEU A 110 -4.36 1.54 3.80
C LEU A 110 -3.98 1.59 2.32
N PHE A 111 -3.48 2.73 1.85
CA PHE A 111 -3.08 2.92 0.45
C PHE A 111 -1.67 2.41 0.12
N SER A 112 -0.86 2.05 1.11
CA SER A 112 0.47 1.49 0.86
C SER A 112 0.40 0.27 -0.08
N PRO A 113 1.25 0.17 -1.11
CA PRO A 113 2.48 0.93 -1.34
C PRO A 113 2.27 2.21 -2.16
N PHE A 114 1.04 2.55 -2.53
CA PHE A 114 0.79 3.72 -3.36
C PHE A 114 1.08 5.02 -2.64
N GLU A 115 1.48 6.02 -3.42
CA GLU A 115 1.63 7.39 -2.99
C GLU A 115 0.30 8.11 -3.18
N ILE A 116 -0.20 8.67 -2.08
CA ILE A 116 -1.44 9.43 -2.00
C ILE A 116 -1.13 10.87 -1.58
N GLN A 117 -1.67 11.83 -2.33
CA GLN A 117 -1.47 13.26 -2.10
C GLN A 117 -2.35 13.77 -0.96
N GLU A 118 -1.97 14.87 -0.31
CA GLU A 118 -2.71 15.40 0.85
C GLU A 118 -4.16 15.72 0.53
N GLU A 119 -4.41 16.34 -0.62
CA GLU A 119 -5.78 16.64 -1.08
C GLU A 119 -6.61 15.36 -1.25
N GLN A 120 -5.99 14.27 -1.72
CA GLN A 120 -6.64 12.97 -1.86
C GLN A 120 -6.91 12.32 -0.50
N VAL A 121 -5.98 12.45 0.46
CA VAL A 121 -6.18 11.96 1.84
C VAL A 121 -7.36 12.68 2.48
N GLU A 122 -7.41 14.02 2.38
CA GLU A 122 -8.50 14.81 2.95
C GLU A 122 -9.84 14.47 2.30
N HIS A 123 -9.88 14.37 0.97
CA HIS A 123 -11.06 13.94 0.23
C HIS A 123 -11.54 12.55 0.65
N PHE A 124 -10.62 11.59 0.78
CA PHE A 124 -10.93 10.23 1.23
C PHE A 124 -11.53 10.25 2.64
N ILE A 125 -10.91 10.93 3.61
CA ILE A 125 -11.42 11.00 4.98
C ILE A 125 -12.84 11.58 5.01
N GLN A 126 -13.10 12.63 4.24
CA GLN A 126 -14.44 13.24 4.15
C GLN A 126 -15.48 12.28 3.55
N SER A 127 -15.12 11.50 2.52
CA SER A 127 -16.05 10.56 1.89
C SER A 127 -16.49 9.44 2.85
N ILE A 128 -15.60 9.00 3.76
CA ILE A 128 -15.91 7.96 4.75
C ILE A 128 -16.70 8.52 5.94
N VAL A 129 -16.40 9.74 6.40
CA VAL A 129 -17.10 10.35 7.55
C VAL A 129 -18.55 10.69 7.21
N ASN A 130 -18.81 11.11 5.97
CA ASN A 130 -20.14 11.51 5.50
C ASN A 130 -21.01 10.32 5.02
N TYR A 131 -20.46 9.10 5.00
CA TYR A 131 -21.16 7.85 4.69
C TYR A 131 -21.81 7.25 5.95
#